data_AF-A0A6P6SUJ5-F1
#
_entry.id   AF-A0A6P6SUJ5-F1
#
_cell.length_a   1.000
_cell.length_b   1.000
_cell.length_c   1.000
_cell.angle_alpha   90.00
_cell.angle_beta   90.00
_cell.angle_gamma   90.00
#
_symmetry.space_group_name_H-M   'P 1'
#
loop_
_entity.id
_entity.type
_entity.pdbx_description
1 polymer ?
#
loop_
_entity_poly.entity_id
_entity_poly.type
_entity_poly.pdbx_seq_one_letter_code
_entity_poly.pdbx_strand_id
1 'polypeptide(L)'
;MSRTGMVALPSFNAVRSADNKPRLKPETETQKFINRGQKPAESIDISATNSSNLGLGLGFGNKKREPLWQCIQNCGACCKLNKGPTFPSPEEIFDDPSDIQQYKSLIGPDGWCIHYEKTTRKCSIYADRPYFCRVEPDIFQTLYGIDKKKFNKEACSCCIDTIKAIYGSKSEELNNFKHAIWETSS
;
A
#
# COMPACT_ATOMS: atom_id res chain seq x y z
N MET A 1 -48.63 65.83 -1.72
CA MET A 1 -47.34 65.94 -2.45
C MET A 1 -46.34 65.19 -1.59
N SER A 2 -45.69 64.09 -1.97
CA SER A 2 -45.21 63.65 -3.27
C SER A 2 -45.15 62.12 -3.35
N ARG A 3 -44.89 61.67 -4.56
CA ARG A 3 -45.08 60.36 -5.16
C ARG A 3 -43.77 59.55 -5.16
N THR A 4 -43.92 58.23 -5.26
CA THR A 4 -43.05 57.27 -5.98
C THR A 4 -41.80 56.70 -5.29
N GLY A 5 -41.67 55.37 -5.39
CA GLY A 5 -40.37 54.68 -5.30
C GLY A 5 -40.46 53.16 -5.18
N MET A 6 -41.03 52.46 -6.16
CA MET A 6 -40.87 51.00 -6.31
C MET A 6 -39.44 50.70 -6.76
N VAL A 7 -38.75 49.79 -6.07
CA VAL A 7 -37.44 49.25 -6.51
C VAL A 7 -37.60 47.75 -6.75
N ALA A 8 -37.23 47.33 -7.97
CA ALA A 8 -37.37 45.98 -8.49
C ALA A 8 -36.40 44.99 -7.81
N LEU A 9 -36.87 43.78 -7.56
CA LEU A 9 -36.06 42.61 -7.20
C LEU A 9 -35.34 42.07 -8.45
N PRO A 10 -34.04 41.73 -8.39
CA PRO A 10 -33.40 40.95 -9.43
C PRO A 10 -33.78 39.47 -9.29
N SER A 11 -34.36 38.91 -10.35
CA SER A 11 -34.49 37.48 -10.56
C SER A 11 -33.10 36.84 -10.68
N PHE A 12 -32.75 35.95 -9.76
CA PHE A 12 -31.62 35.05 -9.95
C PHE A 12 -32.08 33.73 -10.53
N ASN A 13 -31.60 33.48 -11.75
CA ASN A 13 -31.81 32.28 -12.54
C ASN A 13 -31.25 31.03 -11.87
N ALA A 14 -31.94 29.92 -12.12
CA ALA A 14 -31.55 28.57 -11.79
C ALA A 14 -30.12 28.24 -12.29
N VAL A 15 -29.26 27.79 -11.38
CA VAL A 15 -28.01 27.12 -11.73
C VAL A 15 -28.28 25.62 -11.88
N ARG A 16 -27.98 25.14 -13.09
CA ARG A 16 -27.96 23.73 -13.49
C ARG A 16 -27.00 22.93 -12.58
N SER A 17 -27.46 21.77 -12.13
CA SER A 17 -26.61 20.71 -11.60
C SER A 17 -25.59 20.28 -12.65
N ALA A 18 -24.31 20.32 -12.31
CA ALA A 18 -23.22 19.79 -13.12
C ALA A 18 -22.39 18.81 -12.26
N ASP A 19 -22.33 17.58 -12.76
CA ASP A 19 -21.22 16.64 -12.65
C ASP A 19 -20.79 16.14 -11.26
N ASN A 20 -21.41 15.03 -10.84
CA ASN A 20 -20.77 14.04 -9.97
C ASN A 20 -19.66 13.31 -10.77
N LYS A 21 -18.51 13.94 -10.92
CA LYS A 21 -17.28 13.27 -11.36
C LYS A 21 -16.47 12.90 -10.11
N PRO A 22 -16.14 11.62 -9.87
CA PRO A 22 -15.24 11.27 -8.78
C PRO A 22 -13.89 11.95 -9.02
N ARG A 23 -13.52 12.83 -8.09
CA ARG A 23 -12.23 13.51 -8.06
C ARG A 23 -11.16 12.47 -7.78
N LEU A 24 -10.44 12.05 -8.82
CA LEU A 24 -9.19 11.31 -8.66
C LEU A 24 -8.25 12.20 -7.82
N LYS A 25 -7.97 11.77 -6.57
CA LYS A 25 -7.01 12.43 -5.69
C LYS A 25 -5.63 12.40 -6.39
N PRO A 26 -4.84 13.48 -6.34
CA PRO A 26 -3.47 13.47 -6.84
C PRO A 26 -2.64 12.42 -6.08
N GLU A 27 -1.69 11.77 -6.77
CA GLU A 27 -0.89 10.69 -6.20
C GLU A 27 -0.09 11.17 -4.99
N THR A 28 -0.28 10.53 -3.83
CA THR A 28 0.43 10.88 -2.58
C THR A 28 1.89 10.42 -2.62
N GLU A 29 2.78 11.04 -1.85
CA GLU A 29 4.18 10.58 -1.75
C GLU A 29 4.29 9.12 -1.26
N THR A 30 3.32 8.67 -0.46
CA THR A 30 3.08 7.27 -0.09
C THR A 30 2.91 6.37 -1.32
N GLN A 31 2.10 6.79 -2.30
CA GLN A 31 1.95 6.07 -3.56
C GLN A 31 3.25 6.08 -4.37
N LYS A 32 4.05 7.14 -4.33
CA LYS A 32 5.35 7.20 -5.04
C LYS A 32 6.41 6.28 -4.42
N PHE A 33 6.44 6.12 -3.10
CA PHE A 33 7.34 5.18 -2.44
C PHE A 33 7.02 3.73 -2.82
N ILE A 34 5.73 3.38 -2.92
CA ILE A 34 5.24 2.07 -3.37
C ILE A 34 5.44 1.91 -4.90
N ASN A 35 5.14 2.94 -5.69
CA ASN A 35 5.23 2.92 -7.15
C ASN A 35 6.68 3.00 -7.68
N ARG A 36 7.70 3.21 -6.85
CA ARG A 36 9.12 3.12 -7.27
C ARG A 36 9.49 1.75 -7.85
N GLY A 37 8.67 0.71 -7.65
CA GLY A 37 8.76 -0.60 -8.29
C GLY A 37 7.99 -0.76 -9.62
N GLN A 38 7.31 0.28 -10.11
CA GLN A 38 6.59 0.28 -11.39
C GLN A 38 7.50 0.83 -12.49
N LYS A 39 8.18 -0.07 -13.23
CA LYS A 39 8.53 0.27 -14.61
C LYS A 39 7.22 0.33 -15.42
N PRO A 40 7.00 1.35 -16.27
CA PRO A 40 5.89 1.31 -17.21
C PRO A 40 6.09 0.10 -18.13
N ALA A 41 5.07 -0.74 -18.24
CA ALA A 41 5.01 -1.71 -19.32
C ALA A 41 4.76 -0.92 -20.60
N GLU A 42 5.75 -0.91 -21.51
CA GLU A 42 5.53 -0.46 -22.89
C GLU A 42 4.33 -1.21 -23.48
N SER A 43 3.38 -0.44 -23.97
CA SER A 43 2.20 -0.90 -24.69
C SER A 43 2.62 -1.55 -25.99
N ILE A 44 2.37 -2.86 -26.14
CA ILE A 44 2.46 -3.55 -27.43
C ILE A 44 1.16 -3.24 -28.18
N ASP A 45 1.26 -2.42 -29.23
CA ASP A 45 0.22 -2.24 -30.23
C ASP A 45 0.05 -3.53 -31.03
N ILE A 46 -1.12 -4.17 -30.92
CA ILE A 46 -1.49 -5.30 -31.78
C ILE A 46 -2.30 -4.72 -32.96
N SER A 47 -1.57 -4.37 -34.01
CA SER A 47 -2.16 -4.16 -35.34
C SER A 47 -2.04 -5.47 -36.12
N ALA A 48 -3.18 -5.96 -36.60
CA ALA A 48 -3.31 -7.21 -37.31
C ALA A 48 -2.57 -7.22 -38.66
N THR A 49 -1.71 -8.22 -38.88
CA THR A 49 -1.37 -8.69 -40.22
C THR A 49 -1.14 -10.20 -40.21
N ASN A 50 -1.94 -10.91 -40.99
CA ASN A 50 -1.70 -12.30 -41.40
C ASN A 50 -0.40 -12.37 -42.23
N SER A 51 0.52 -13.26 -41.89
CA SER A 51 1.20 -14.13 -42.86
C SER A 51 2.11 -15.14 -42.18
N SER A 52 1.98 -16.36 -42.68
CA SER A 52 2.74 -17.59 -42.45
C SER A 52 4.25 -17.43 -42.29
N ASN A 53 4.84 -18.07 -41.26
CA ASN A 53 6.02 -18.89 -41.46
C ASN A 53 6.19 -19.94 -40.34
N LEU A 54 6.69 -21.11 -40.73
CA LEU A 54 6.95 -22.24 -39.85
C LEU A 54 7.96 -21.90 -38.74
N GLY A 55 7.67 -22.41 -37.54
CA GLY A 55 8.60 -22.45 -36.43
C GLY A 55 8.04 -23.34 -35.33
N LEU A 56 8.19 -24.66 -35.49
CA LEU A 56 8.10 -25.63 -34.39
C LEU A 56 9.18 -25.27 -33.35
N GLY A 57 8.82 -24.49 -32.34
CA GLY A 57 9.63 -24.23 -31.17
C GLY A 57 8.76 -24.43 -29.94
N LEU A 58 9.02 -25.50 -29.19
CA LEU A 58 8.36 -25.80 -27.93
C LEU A 58 8.44 -24.58 -27.00
N GLY A 59 7.30 -23.90 -26.83
CA GLY A 59 7.17 -22.84 -25.84
C GLY A 59 7.22 -23.45 -24.44
N PHE A 60 8.41 -23.46 -23.84
CA PHE A 60 8.55 -23.58 -22.40
C PHE A 60 7.93 -22.33 -21.77
N GLY A 61 6.60 -22.38 -21.58
CA GLY A 61 5.86 -21.43 -20.77
C GLY A 61 6.28 -21.58 -19.32
N ASN A 62 7.44 -21.01 -18.98
CA ASN A 62 7.85 -20.79 -17.61
C ASN A 62 6.83 -19.82 -17.01
N LYS A 63 5.75 -20.35 -16.44
CA LYS A 63 4.85 -19.59 -15.58
C LYS A 63 5.75 -18.97 -14.52
N LYS A 64 5.95 -17.66 -14.57
CA LYS A 64 6.73 -16.95 -13.56
C LYS A 64 6.06 -17.24 -12.23
N ARG A 65 6.76 -17.95 -11.35
CA ARG A 65 6.31 -18.12 -9.97
C ARG A 65 6.32 -16.73 -9.33
N GLU A 66 5.21 -16.36 -8.72
CA GLU A 66 5.11 -15.14 -7.93
C GLU A 66 5.29 -15.50 -6.46
N PRO A 67 6.00 -14.69 -5.66
CA PRO A 67 6.13 -14.94 -4.24
C PRO A 67 4.75 -14.86 -3.58
N LEU A 68 4.45 -15.77 -2.66
CA LEU A 68 3.24 -15.69 -1.83
C LEU A 68 3.60 -15.09 -0.49
N TRP A 69 2.94 -13.99 -0.14
CA TRP A 69 3.22 -13.31 1.11
C TRP A 69 2.73 -14.14 2.28
N GLN A 70 3.59 -14.25 3.30
CA GLN A 70 3.24 -14.82 4.59
C GLN A 70 4.05 -14.16 5.71
N CYS A 71 3.48 -14.11 6.90
CA CYS A 71 4.20 -13.66 8.09
C CYS A 71 5.11 -14.78 8.62
N ILE A 72 6.40 -14.48 8.83
CA ILE A 72 7.33 -15.43 9.46
C ILE A 72 7.45 -15.19 10.96
N GLN A 73 7.74 -16.26 11.69
CA GLN A 73 8.05 -16.18 13.13
C GLN A 73 9.42 -15.52 13.35
N ASN A 74 9.62 -14.98 14.56
CA ASN A 74 10.89 -14.40 15.01
C ASN A 74 11.44 -13.22 14.17
N CYS A 75 10.62 -12.57 13.34
CA CYS A 75 11.04 -11.37 12.59
C CYS A 75 10.77 -10.08 13.35
N GLY A 76 9.50 -9.70 13.56
CA GLY A 76 9.14 -8.49 14.32
C GLY A 76 9.49 -7.14 13.67
N ALA A 77 10.07 -7.10 12.45
CA ALA A 77 10.49 -5.83 11.83
C ALA A 77 9.33 -4.83 11.60
N CYS A 78 8.11 -5.33 11.38
CA CYS A 78 6.91 -4.50 11.28
C CYS A 78 6.57 -3.76 12.58
N CYS A 79 7.04 -4.24 13.74
CA CYS A 79 6.81 -3.61 15.04
C CYS A 79 7.73 -2.41 15.32
N LYS A 80 8.74 -2.13 14.49
CA LYS A 80 9.43 -0.83 14.54
C LYS A 80 8.54 0.21 13.86
N LEU A 81 7.74 0.93 14.62
CA LEU A 81 6.75 1.87 14.09
C LEU A 81 7.35 3.23 13.70
N ASN A 82 8.38 3.68 14.42
CA ASN A 82 9.14 4.87 14.04
C ASN A 82 10.42 4.46 13.29
N LYS A 83 10.39 4.57 11.95
CA LYS A 83 11.47 4.16 11.05
C LYS A 83 12.24 5.33 10.43
N GLY A 84 11.95 6.56 10.84
CA GLY A 84 12.53 7.78 10.25
C GLY A 84 11.86 8.22 8.95
N PRO A 85 12.36 9.31 8.32
CA PRO A 85 11.69 10.03 7.25
C PRO A 85 11.69 9.31 5.89
N THR A 86 12.42 8.19 5.77
CA THR A 86 12.41 7.39 4.54
C THR A 86 11.15 6.54 4.41
N PHE A 87 10.36 6.41 5.48
CA PHE A 87 9.09 5.69 5.49
C PHE A 87 7.94 6.68 5.68
N PRO A 88 6.75 6.40 5.11
CA PRO A 88 5.59 7.24 5.30
C PRO A 88 5.24 7.38 6.79
N SER A 89 4.96 8.62 7.18
CA SER A 89 4.41 9.00 8.49
C SER A 89 2.95 8.52 8.63
N PRO A 90 2.42 8.37 9.86
CA PRO A 90 1.02 7.98 10.03
C PRO A 90 0.04 9.00 9.41
N GLU A 91 0.40 10.28 9.36
CA GLU A 91 -0.37 11.34 8.69
C GLU A 91 -0.48 11.14 7.18
N GLU A 92 0.46 10.43 6.57
CA GLU A 92 0.46 10.14 5.13
C GLU A 92 -0.21 8.81 4.79
N ILE A 93 -0.45 7.97 5.79
CA ILE A 93 -1.06 6.63 5.64
C ILE A 93 -2.55 6.66 5.98
N PHE A 94 -2.95 7.38 7.02
CA PHE A 94 -4.30 7.35 7.55
C PHE A 94 -5.07 8.64 7.25
N ASP A 95 -6.29 8.48 6.70
CA ASP A 95 -7.23 9.57 6.52
C ASP A 95 -7.99 9.89 7.85
N ASP A 96 -8.16 8.91 8.75
CA ASP A 96 -8.86 9.08 10.03
C ASP A 96 -7.89 9.55 11.15
N PRO A 97 -8.14 10.70 11.79
CA PRO A 97 -7.37 11.17 12.95
C PRO A 97 -7.31 10.18 14.11
N SER A 98 -8.35 9.36 14.30
CA SER A 98 -8.42 8.35 15.36
C SER A 98 -7.38 7.25 15.15
N ASP A 99 -7.17 6.83 13.90
CA ASP A 99 -6.16 5.85 13.53
C ASP A 99 -4.75 6.42 13.69
N ILE A 100 -4.54 7.70 13.33
CA ILE A 100 -3.26 8.40 13.57
C ILE A 100 -2.94 8.42 15.06
N GLN A 101 -3.91 8.77 15.90
CA GLN A 101 -3.75 8.79 17.35
C GLN A 101 -3.47 7.40 17.90
N GLN A 102 -4.21 6.39 17.44
CA GLN A 102 -3.98 5.01 17.84
C GLN A 102 -2.58 4.54 17.45
N TYR A 103 -2.15 4.75 16.21
CA TYR A 103 -0.81 4.40 15.74
C TYR A 103 0.28 5.03 16.61
N LYS A 104 0.18 6.34 16.88
CA LYS A 104 1.13 7.08 17.72
C LYS A 104 1.18 6.57 19.16
N SER A 105 0.02 6.21 19.72
CA SER A 105 -0.06 5.68 21.09
C SER A 105 0.69 4.36 21.28
N LEU A 106 0.89 3.61 20.19
CA LEU A 106 1.62 2.35 20.20
C LEU A 106 3.14 2.55 20.15
N ILE A 107 3.64 3.74 19.83
CA ILE A 107 5.08 4.01 19.67
C ILE A 107 5.72 4.25 21.05
N GLY A 108 6.60 3.34 21.45
CA GLY A 108 7.43 3.48 22.63
C GLY A 108 8.57 4.50 22.44
N PRO A 109 9.27 4.87 23.53
CA PRO A 109 10.32 5.89 23.51
C PRO A 109 11.51 5.52 22.61
N ASP A 110 11.71 4.24 22.35
CA ASP A 110 12.74 3.70 21.46
C ASP A 110 12.26 3.51 20.01
N GLY A 111 11.05 3.97 19.69
CA GLY A 111 10.42 3.87 18.37
C GLY A 111 9.86 2.49 18.03
N TRP A 112 9.88 1.53 18.95
CA TRP A 112 9.25 0.23 18.80
C TRP A 112 7.82 0.23 19.33
N CYS A 113 6.98 -0.68 18.86
CA CYS A 113 5.65 -0.88 19.40
C CYS A 113 5.74 -1.28 20.88
N ILE A 114 4.96 -0.64 21.76
CA ILE A 114 4.91 -0.93 23.20
C ILE A 114 4.48 -2.38 23.51
N HIS A 115 3.77 -3.03 22.58
CA HIS A 115 3.36 -4.43 22.70
C HIS A 115 4.34 -5.42 22.07
N TYR A 116 5.47 -4.96 21.54
CA TYR A 116 6.49 -5.83 20.97
C TYR A 116 7.41 -6.36 22.06
N GLU A 117 7.30 -7.66 22.32
CA GLU A 117 8.18 -8.36 23.24
C GLU A 117 9.50 -8.68 22.52
N LYS A 118 10.57 -7.95 22.86
CA LYS A 118 11.86 -8.06 22.15
C LYS A 118 12.54 -9.41 22.36
N THR A 119 12.33 -10.05 23.50
CA THR A 119 12.96 -11.33 23.84
C THR A 119 12.40 -12.46 22.98
N THR A 120 11.08 -12.55 22.89
CA THR A 120 10.37 -13.60 22.12
C THR A 120 10.07 -13.19 20.68
N ARG A 121 10.26 -11.90 20.34
CA ARG A 121 9.94 -11.28 19.05
C ARG A 121 8.47 -11.47 18.64
N LYS A 122 7.57 -11.37 19.63
CA LYS A 122 6.12 -11.53 19.45
C LYS A 122 5.37 -10.28 19.88
N CYS A 123 4.16 -10.10 19.35
CA CYS A 123 3.24 -9.07 19.82
C CYS A 123 2.40 -9.63 20.97
N SER A 124 2.37 -8.95 22.12
CA SER A 124 1.60 -9.39 23.29
C SER A 124 0.08 -9.35 23.07
N ILE A 125 -0.38 -8.52 22.13
CA ILE A 125 -1.79 -8.40 21.74
C ILE A 125 -2.06 -8.98 20.35
N TYR A 126 -1.37 -10.06 19.95
CA TYR A 126 -1.40 -10.54 18.55
C TYR A 126 -2.82 -10.74 17.99
N ALA A 127 -3.74 -11.27 18.81
CA ALA A 127 -5.14 -11.50 18.48
C ALA A 127 -5.92 -10.18 18.33
N ASP A 128 -5.65 -9.21 19.20
CA ASP A 128 -6.35 -7.92 19.30
C ASP A 128 -5.63 -6.78 18.57
N ARG A 129 -4.68 -7.11 17.68
CA ARG A 129 -3.93 -6.10 16.93
C ARG A 129 -4.89 -5.20 16.14
N PRO A 130 -4.63 -3.87 16.14
CA PRO A 130 -5.33 -2.94 15.25
C PRO A 130 -5.27 -3.42 13.80
N TYR A 131 -6.28 -3.08 13.01
CA TYR A 131 -6.39 -3.55 11.64
C TYR A 131 -5.15 -3.17 10.81
N PHE A 132 -4.62 -1.95 10.96
CA PHE A 132 -3.44 -1.49 10.23
C PHE A 132 -2.14 -2.23 10.60
N CYS A 133 -2.11 -3.00 11.69
CA CYS A 133 -0.99 -3.87 12.02
C CYS A 133 -1.06 -5.24 11.30
N ARG A 134 -2.14 -5.52 10.57
CA ARG A 134 -2.33 -6.76 9.82
C ARG A 134 -2.00 -6.52 8.35
N VAL A 135 -1.26 -7.46 7.78
CA VAL A 135 -0.88 -7.43 6.37
C VAL A 135 -1.85 -8.36 5.65
N GLU A 136 -2.99 -7.79 5.27
CA GLU A 136 -4.08 -8.50 4.60
C GLU A 136 -4.49 -7.75 3.33
N PRO A 137 -5.02 -8.44 2.31
CA PRO A 137 -5.36 -7.82 1.03
C PRO A 137 -6.37 -6.66 1.16
N ASP A 138 -7.40 -6.81 1.99
CA ASP A 138 -8.43 -5.79 2.17
C ASP A 138 -7.88 -4.53 2.84
N ILE A 139 -6.93 -4.68 3.76
CA ILE A 139 -6.29 -3.56 4.45
C ILE A 139 -5.36 -2.81 3.49
N PHE A 140 -4.60 -3.53 2.65
CA PHE A 140 -3.75 -2.92 1.63
C PHE A 140 -4.55 -2.18 0.55
N GLN A 141 -5.72 -2.71 0.19
CA GLN A 141 -6.66 -2.04 -0.70
C GLN A 141 -7.16 -0.73 -0.08
N THR A 142 -7.56 -0.75 1.19
CA THR A 142 -8.10 0.42 1.91
C THR A 142 -7.03 1.49 2.15
N LEU A 143 -5.86 1.13 2.69
CA LEU A 143 -4.82 2.08 3.10
C LEU A 143 -3.99 2.59 1.93
N TYR A 144 -3.77 1.75 0.90
CA TYR A 144 -2.80 2.06 -0.16
C TYR A 144 -3.40 2.01 -1.57
N GLY A 145 -4.66 1.60 -1.73
CA GLY A 145 -5.28 1.42 -3.05
C GLY A 145 -4.69 0.25 -3.84
N ILE A 146 -4.02 -0.70 -3.18
CA ILE A 146 -3.37 -1.85 -3.83
C ILE A 146 -4.42 -2.94 -4.10
N ASP A 147 -4.58 -3.29 -5.38
CA ASP A 147 -5.45 -4.40 -5.80
C ASP A 147 -5.02 -5.74 -5.19
N LYS A 148 -6.00 -6.57 -4.80
CA LYS A 148 -5.76 -7.93 -4.25
C LYS A 148 -4.85 -8.79 -5.14
N LYS A 149 -4.88 -8.62 -6.46
CA LYS A 149 -4.00 -9.33 -7.41
C LYS A 149 -2.54 -8.90 -7.28
N LYS A 150 -2.29 -7.67 -6.85
CA LYS A 150 -0.94 -7.13 -6.60
C LYS A 150 -0.49 -7.28 -5.15
N PHE A 151 -1.39 -7.65 -4.23
CA PHE A 151 -1.13 -7.77 -2.79
C PHE A 151 0.17 -8.51 -2.48
N ASN A 152 0.32 -9.74 -2.98
CA ASN A 152 1.49 -10.57 -2.65
C ASN A 152 2.81 -9.90 -3.04
N LYS A 153 2.87 -9.32 -4.23
CA LYS A 153 4.06 -8.61 -4.72
C LYS A 153 4.39 -7.41 -3.83
N GLU A 154 3.41 -6.55 -3.56
CA GLU A 154 3.61 -5.31 -2.80
C GLU A 154 3.89 -5.59 -1.31
N ALA A 155 3.16 -6.53 -0.70
CA ALA A 155 3.37 -6.94 0.69
C ALA A 155 4.75 -7.58 0.88
N CYS A 156 5.21 -8.42 -0.06
CA CYS A 156 6.56 -8.97 -0.04
C CYS A 156 7.62 -7.87 -0.16
N SER A 157 7.45 -6.93 -1.09
CA SER A 157 8.39 -5.81 -1.27
C SER A 157 8.48 -4.95 0.00
N CYS A 158 7.33 -4.55 0.55
CA CYS A 158 7.24 -3.74 1.76
C CYS A 158 7.91 -4.42 2.97
N CYS A 159 7.68 -5.74 3.15
CA CYS A 159 8.32 -6.51 4.21
C CYS A 159 9.83 -6.63 4.00
N ILE A 160 10.30 -6.86 2.78
CA ILE A 160 11.72 -6.92 2.45
C ILE A 160 12.42 -5.60 2.81
N ASP A 161 11.86 -4.47 2.39
CA ASP A 161 12.48 -3.17 2.63
C ASP A 161 12.44 -2.79 4.11
N THR A 162 11.37 -3.14 4.80
CA THR A 162 11.26 -3.00 6.25
C THR A 162 12.32 -3.83 6.97
N ILE A 163 12.46 -5.11 6.64
CA ILE A 163 13.45 -5.99 7.28
C ILE A 163 14.87 -5.48 7.02
N LYS A 164 15.18 -5.05 5.79
CA LYS A 164 16.49 -4.45 5.47
C LYS A 164 16.77 -3.20 6.30
N ALA A 165 15.79 -2.33 6.48
CA ALA A 165 15.97 -1.10 7.25
C ALA A 165 16.20 -1.37 8.74
N ILE A 166 15.59 -2.42 9.29
CA ILE A 166 15.69 -2.73 10.73
C ILE A 166 16.89 -3.62 11.06
N TYR A 167 17.10 -4.69 10.30
CA TYR A 167 18.11 -5.71 10.60
C TYR A 167 19.27 -5.72 9.59
N GLY A 168 19.15 -5.03 8.46
CA GLY A 168 20.16 -5.00 7.40
C GLY A 168 19.95 -6.04 6.30
N SER A 169 20.64 -5.83 5.17
CA SER A 169 20.51 -6.66 3.97
C SER A 169 21.10 -8.08 4.07
N LYS A 170 21.89 -8.35 5.11
CA LYS A 170 22.52 -9.66 5.37
C LYS A 170 21.92 -10.37 6.59
N SER A 171 20.77 -9.91 7.05
CA SER A 171 20.10 -10.43 8.25
C SER A 171 19.51 -11.83 8.03
N GLU A 172 19.45 -12.61 9.10
CA GLU A 172 18.82 -13.92 9.10
C GLU A 172 17.31 -13.79 8.84
N GLU A 173 16.69 -12.76 9.41
CA GLU A 173 15.27 -12.45 9.24
C GLU A 173 14.91 -12.24 7.76
N LEU A 174 15.78 -11.57 7.00
CA LEU A 174 15.56 -11.38 5.56
C LEU A 174 15.70 -12.67 4.78
N ASN A 175 16.67 -13.50 5.12
CA ASN A 175 16.88 -14.80 4.47
C ASN A 175 15.70 -15.73 4.74
N ASN A 176 15.27 -15.83 6.00
CA ASN A 176 14.12 -16.63 6.42
C ASN A 176 12.83 -16.15 5.72
N PHE A 177 12.63 -14.83 5.61
CA PHE A 177 11.45 -14.28 4.93
C PHE A 177 11.46 -14.61 3.44
N LYS A 178 12.59 -14.41 2.75
CA LYS A 178 12.75 -14.76 1.34
C LYS A 178 12.50 -16.23 1.09
N HIS A 179 13.02 -17.11 1.94
CA HIS A 179 12.79 -18.54 1.83
C HIS A 179 11.29 -18.86 1.90
N ALA A 180 10.63 -18.38 2.94
CA ALA A 180 9.21 -18.64 3.18
C ALA A 180 8.33 -18.21 2.00
N ILE A 181 8.50 -17.00 1.46
CA ILE A 181 7.63 -16.49 0.39
C ILE A 181 7.83 -17.18 -0.96
N TRP A 182 8.94 -17.90 -1.16
CA TRP A 182 9.23 -18.65 -2.39
C TRP A 182 8.95 -20.16 -2.25
N GLU A 183 9.06 -20.72 -1.05
CA GLU A 183 8.69 -22.11 -0.76
C GLU A 183 7.19 -22.34 -0.94
N THR A 184 6.35 -21.42 -0.46
CA THR A 184 4.90 -21.52 -0.64
C THR A 184 4.44 -21.40 -2.08
N SER A 185 5.30 -20.94 -2.99
CA SER A 185 5.02 -20.84 -4.42
C SER A 185 5.42 -22.10 -5.20
N SER A 186 5.81 -23.18 -4.52
CA SER A 186 6.26 -24.45 -5.11
C SER A 186 5.21 -25.54 -5.19
#